data_AF-A0AB34G4P6-F1
#
_entry.id   AF-A0AB34G4P6-F1
#
_cell.length_a   1.000
_cell.length_b   1.000
_cell.length_c   1.000
_cell.angle_alpha   90.00
_cell.angle_beta   90.00
_cell.angle_gamma   90.00
#
_symmetry.space_group_name_H-M   'P 1'
#
loop_
_entity.id
_entity.type
_entity.pdbx_description
1 polymer ?
#
loop_
_entity_poly.entity_id
_entity_poly.type
_entity_poly.pdbx_seq_one_letter_code
_entity_poly.pdbx_strand_id
1 'polypeptide(L)'
;MHRMTAYKKQFAFPEMWPATVALQHGYKAVYAPHPMYVDRRWPVDFMAQTYNGGHDGSTGGSRTSIYGEREHNMHGLSWFYNSGFAPNLYRRWLGLKVNNDGGDEFERTEDQSKQGGSGPSSMPGGEGRMCLPPMLLHPVKDVELPVEVAPAEDGEGAVPESDPTA
;
A
#
# COMPACT_ATOMS: atom_id res chain seq x y z
N MET A 1 1.76 12.32 -12.01
CA MET A 1 2.79 11.37 -12.49
C MET A 1 3.95 12.15 -13.13
N HIS A 2 5.19 11.72 -12.94
CA HIS A 2 6.39 12.36 -13.51
C HIS A 2 6.48 12.12 -15.04
N ARG A 3 6.99 13.10 -15.83
CA ARG A 3 7.07 13.03 -17.31
C ARG A 3 7.77 11.76 -17.83
N MET A 4 8.80 11.29 -17.12
CA MET A 4 9.57 10.09 -17.49
C MET A 4 8.71 8.82 -17.47
N THR A 5 7.80 8.69 -16.50
CA THR A 5 6.90 7.52 -16.40
C THR A 5 5.82 7.57 -17.48
N ALA A 6 5.25 8.75 -17.73
CA ALA A 6 4.16 8.91 -18.71
C ALA A 6 4.61 8.69 -20.16
N TYR A 7 5.70 9.35 -20.57
CA TYR A 7 6.13 9.39 -21.98
C TYR A 7 7.22 8.38 -22.33
N LYS A 8 8.17 8.12 -21.41
CA LYS A 8 9.32 7.24 -21.71
C LYS A 8 9.13 5.79 -21.26
N LYS A 9 8.02 5.48 -20.57
CA LYS A 9 7.73 4.14 -20.02
C LYS A 9 8.90 3.60 -19.18
N GLN A 10 9.60 4.49 -18.48
CA GLN A 10 10.67 4.14 -17.57
C GLN A 10 10.06 3.89 -16.19
N PHE A 11 10.19 2.66 -15.73
CA PHE A 11 9.69 2.22 -14.43
C PHE A 11 10.86 1.69 -13.60
N ALA A 12 10.80 1.92 -12.30
CA ALA A 12 11.62 1.20 -11.34
C ALA A 12 10.67 0.55 -10.34
N PHE A 13 11.03 -0.62 -9.84
CA PHE A 13 10.34 -1.19 -8.68
C PHE A 13 10.46 -0.21 -7.50
N PRO A 14 9.41 -0.05 -6.67
CA PRO A 14 9.42 0.85 -5.52
C PRO A 14 10.66 0.70 -4.63
N GLU A 15 11.18 -0.51 -4.50
CA GLU A 15 12.36 -0.88 -3.73
C GLU A 15 13.67 -0.37 -4.36
N MET A 16 13.73 -0.29 -5.68
CA MET A 16 14.89 0.18 -6.44
C MET A 16 14.85 1.69 -6.72
N TRP A 17 13.68 2.31 -6.60
CA TRP A 17 13.46 3.71 -6.91
C TRP A 17 14.37 4.66 -6.10
N PRO A 18 14.50 4.55 -4.76
CA PRO A 18 15.34 5.46 -3.98
C PRO A 18 16.81 5.42 -4.41
N ALA A 19 17.36 4.22 -4.63
CA ALA A 19 18.74 4.05 -5.07
C ALA A 19 18.96 4.58 -6.50
N THR A 20 17.97 4.38 -7.39
CA THR A 20 18.01 4.88 -8.77
C THR A 20 18.00 6.41 -8.79
N VAL A 21 17.12 7.04 -8.01
CA VAL A 21 17.06 8.50 -7.87
C VAL A 21 18.36 9.02 -7.26
N ALA A 22 18.87 8.40 -6.20
CA ALA A 22 20.15 8.79 -5.60
C ALA A 22 21.29 8.77 -6.64
N LEU A 23 21.42 7.68 -7.41
CA LEU A 23 22.41 7.57 -8.47
C LEU A 23 22.28 8.68 -9.52
N GLN A 24 21.06 8.93 -10.01
CA GLN A 24 20.78 9.97 -11.00
C GLN A 24 21.10 11.39 -10.51
N HIS A 25 21.04 11.61 -9.20
CA HIS A 25 21.34 12.89 -8.56
C HIS A 25 22.74 12.93 -7.89
N GLY A 26 23.66 12.05 -8.31
CA GLY A 26 25.06 12.07 -7.86
C GLY A 26 25.24 11.63 -6.40
N TYR A 27 24.47 10.62 -5.99
CA TYR A 27 24.35 10.10 -4.62
C TYR A 27 23.85 11.13 -3.60
N LYS A 28 23.17 12.18 -4.07
CA LYS A 28 22.52 13.19 -3.24
C LYS A 28 21.01 12.94 -3.25
N ALA A 29 20.55 12.05 -2.38
CA ALA A 29 19.12 11.87 -2.14
C ALA A 29 18.79 12.28 -0.71
N VAL A 30 17.80 13.16 -0.57
CA VAL A 30 17.13 13.41 0.70
C VAL A 30 15.86 12.57 0.68
N TYR A 31 15.80 11.57 1.56
CA TYR A 31 14.61 10.75 1.72
C TYR A 31 13.73 11.36 2.83
N ALA A 32 12.52 11.78 2.46
CA ALA A 32 11.48 12.08 3.44
C ALA A 32 10.82 10.75 3.84
N PRO A 33 10.93 10.31 5.12
CA PRO A 33 10.33 9.06 5.56
C PRO A 33 8.81 9.17 5.44
N HIS A 34 8.24 8.29 4.61
CA HIS A 34 6.79 8.14 4.53
C HIS A 34 6.33 7.18 5.62
N PRO A 35 5.25 7.49 6.36
CA PRO A 35 4.78 6.61 7.41
C PRO A 35 4.38 5.23 6.85
N MET A 36 4.98 4.18 7.40
CA MET A 36 4.57 2.79 7.18
C MET A 36 4.00 2.25 8.48
N TYR A 37 2.95 1.44 8.38
CA TYR A 37 2.26 0.87 9.53
C TYR A 37 2.37 -0.64 9.53
N VAL A 38 2.23 -1.25 10.70
CA VAL A 38 2.16 -2.70 10.89
C VAL A 38 0.76 -3.10 11.35
N ASP A 39 0.30 -4.25 10.89
CA ASP A 39 -1.01 -4.84 11.23
C ASP A 39 -1.15 -5.29 12.69
N ARG A 40 -0.05 -5.32 13.46
CA ARG A 40 0.01 -5.81 14.84
C ARG A 40 1.03 -5.05 15.67
N ARG A 41 0.85 -5.10 17.00
CA ARG A 41 1.84 -4.55 17.94
C ARG A 41 3.03 -5.50 18.06
N TRP A 42 4.14 -5.15 17.42
CA TRP A 42 5.41 -5.85 17.59
C TRP A 42 6.10 -5.41 18.89
N PRO A 43 6.72 -6.34 19.65
CA PRO A 43 7.77 -5.97 20.58
C PRO A 43 8.91 -5.29 19.81
N VAL A 44 9.28 -4.07 20.23
CA VAL A 44 10.19 -3.21 19.45
C VAL A 44 11.55 -3.87 19.25
N ASP A 45 12.09 -4.53 20.29
CA ASP A 45 13.39 -5.21 20.20
C ASP A 45 13.35 -6.39 19.22
N PHE A 46 12.24 -7.12 19.18
CA PHE A 46 12.05 -8.22 18.25
C PHE A 46 11.93 -7.72 16.80
N MET A 47 11.23 -6.60 16.60
CA MET A 47 11.15 -5.94 15.30
C MET A 47 12.54 -5.48 14.85
N ALA A 48 13.28 -4.78 15.71
CA ALA A 48 14.63 -4.33 15.41
C ALA A 48 15.54 -5.49 15.02
N GLN A 49 15.57 -6.59 15.78
CA GLN A 49 16.38 -7.77 15.45
C GLN A 49 15.98 -8.42 14.12
N THR A 50 14.67 -8.43 13.81
CA THR A 50 14.15 -9.05 12.57
C THR A 50 14.51 -8.22 11.33
N TYR A 51 14.30 -6.91 11.38
CA TYR A 51 14.54 -6.03 10.24
C TYR A 51 16.02 -5.65 10.08
N ASN A 52 16.76 -5.59 11.20
CA ASN A 52 18.15 -5.17 11.27
C ASN A 52 19.07 -6.33 11.68
N GLY A 53 18.83 -7.53 11.15
CA GLY A 53 19.54 -8.74 11.57
C GLY A 53 21.01 -8.84 11.12
N GLY A 54 21.58 -7.81 10.50
CA GLY A 54 22.99 -7.78 10.09
C GLY A 54 23.96 -7.55 11.25
N HIS A 55 25.26 -7.61 10.94
CA HIS A 55 26.32 -7.26 11.90
C HIS A 55 26.08 -5.85 12.45
N ASP A 56 26.17 -5.67 13.77
CA ASP A 56 25.91 -4.40 14.47
C ASP A 56 24.54 -3.75 14.18
N GLY A 57 23.51 -4.52 13.84
CA GLY A 57 22.20 -3.94 13.51
C GLY A 57 22.14 -3.34 12.11
N SER A 58 23.01 -3.77 11.19
CA SER A 58 22.91 -3.36 9.79
C SER A 58 21.70 -3.97 9.09
N THR A 59 21.12 -3.22 8.16
CA THR A 59 20.04 -3.67 7.27
C THR A 59 20.61 -4.34 6.02
N GLY A 60 20.11 -5.54 5.68
CA GLY A 60 20.42 -6.23 4.43
C GLY A 60 21.80 -6.91 4.37
N GLY A 61 22.00 -7.77 3.37
CA GLY A 61 23.29 -8.39 3.05
C GLY A 61 23.81 -9.47 4.01
N SER A 62 23.14 -9.74 5.14
CA SER A 62 23.49 -10.82 6.06
C SER A 62 22.76 -12.13 5.73
N ARG A 63 23.26 -13.27 6.21
CA ARG A 63 22.53 -14.56 6.17
C ARG A 63 21.20 -14.51 6.92
N THR A 64 21.11 -13.61 7.89
CA THR A 64 19.91 -13.30 8.69
C THR A 64 19.03 -12.23 8.05
N SER A 65 19.34 -11.81 6.81
CA SER A 65 18.55 -10.83 6.07
C SER A 65 17.09 -11.26 5.98
N ILE A 66 16.26 -10.23 5.99
CA ILE A 66 14.80 -10.29 5.86
C ILE A 66 14.39 -10.54 4.40
N TYR A 67 15.22 -10.15 3.44
CA TYR A 67 15.01 -10.43 2.01
C TYR A 67 15.34 -11.89 1.68
N GLY A 68 14.59 -12.50 0.75
CA GLY A 68 14.66 -13.92 0.41
C GLY A 68 13.71 -14.79 1.25
N GLU A 69 14.23 -15.78 1.98
CA GLU A 69 13.41 -16.77 2.71
C GLU A 69 12.62 -16.19 3.89
N ARG A 70 12.96 -14.97 4.35
CA ARG A 70 12.36 -14.33 5.53
C ARG A 70 11.40 -13.18 5.20
N GLU A 71 11.01 -13.04 3.94
CA GLU A 71 10.13 -11.95 3.48
C GLU A 71 8.74 -11.99 4.11
N HIS A 72 8.35 -13.14 4.67
CA HIS A 72 7.09 -13.27 5.40
C HIS A 72 6.94 -12.27 6.56
N ASN A 73 8.06 -11.79 7.12
CA ASN A 73 8.06 -10.75 8.15
C ASN A 73 7.52 -9.41 7.64
N MET A 74 7.55 -9.16 6.33
CA MET A 74 6.99 -7.95 5.71
C MET A 74 5.50 -8.04 5.37
N HIS A 75 4.85 -9.21 5.49
CA HIS A 75 3.43 -9.36 5.12
C HIS A 75 2.50 -8.41 5.89
N GLY A 76 2.85 -8.11 7.14
CA GLY A 76 2.06 -7.23 8.01
C GLY A 76 2.30 -5.73 7.79
N LEU A 77 3.22 -5.33 6.91
CA LEU A 77 3.51 -3.91 6.65
C LEU A 77 2.49 -3.30 5.71
N SER A 78 2.19 -2.01 5.85
CA SER A 78 1.38 -1.26 4.89
C SER A 78 2.07 -1.12 3.53
N TRP A 79 3.36 -1.40 3.46
CA TRP A 79 4.16 -1.34 2.24
C TRP A 79 5.10 -2.54 2.12
N PHE A 80 4.87 -3.36 1.10
CA PHE A 80 5.76 -4.39 0.54
C PHE A 80 5.05 -5.03 -0.66
N TYR A 81 5.77 -5.49 -1.68
CA TYR A 81 5.14 -6.09 -2.88
C TYR A 81 4.23 -7.29 -2.58
N ASN A 82 4.51 -7.99 -1.48
CA ASN A 82 3.76 -9.13 -0.98
C ASN A 82 3.03 -8.80 0.34
N SER A 83 2.73 -7.53 0.61
CA SER A 83 1.96 -7.14 1.80
C SER A 83 0.53 -7.72 1.74
N GLY A 84 0.13 -8.42 2.80
CA GLY A 84 -1.27 -8.81 3.02
C GLY A 84 -2.09 -7.72 3.72
N PHE A 85 -1.42 -6.81 4.43
CA PHE A 85 -2.09 -5.76 5.20
C PHE A 85 -2.59 -4.60 4.33
N ALA A 86 -1.75 -4.11 3.41
CA ALA A 86 -2.08 -2.94 2.58
C ALA A 86 -3.37 -3.12 1.75
N PRO A 87 -3.59 -4.27 1.08
CA PRO A 87 -4.81 -4.50 0.30
C PRO A 87 -6.07 -4.54 1.18
N ASN A 88 -5.98 -5.16 2.36
CA ASN A 88 -7.11 -5.26 3.29
C ASN A 88 -7.47 -3.88 3.85
N LEU A 89 -6.47 -3.06 4.18
CA LEU A 89 -6.65 -1.71 4.69
C LEU A 89 -7.32 -0.81 3.65
N TYR A 90 -6.86 -0.86 2.40
CA TYR A 90 -7.44 -0.08 1.30
C TYR A 90 -8.89 -0.47 0.99
N ARG A 91 -9.20 -1.78 0.90
CA ARG A 91 -10.56 -2.26 0.65
C ARG A 91 -11.53 -1.83 1.75
N ARG A 92 -11.11 -1.96 3.02
CA ARG A 92 -11.91 -1.50 4.16
C ARG A 92 -12.10 0.02 4.14
N TRP A 93 -11.08 0.78 3.77
CA TRP A 93 -11.21 2.24 3.61
C TRP A 93 -12.19 2.65 2.50
N LEU A 94 -12.32 1.85 1.44
CA LEU A 94 -13.35 2.06 0.41
C LEU A 94 -14.76 1.60 0.86
N GLY A 95 -14.90 1.01 2.04
CA GLY A 95 -16.16 0.45 2.56
C GLY A 95 -16.49 -0.94 2.04
N LEU A 96 -15.50 -1.70 1.57
CA LEU A 96 -15.68 -3.08 1.12
C LEU A 96 -15.49 -4.06 2.27
N LYS A 97 -16.22 -5.19 2.22
CA LYS A 97 -16.04 -6.30 3.16
C LYS A 97 -14.74 -7.05 2.87
N VAL A 98 -13.99 -7.38 3.91
CA VAL A 98 -12.74 -8.16 3.83
C VAL A 98 -12.77 -9.22 4.93
N ASN A 99 -12.61 -10.49 4.56
CA ASN A 99 -12.73 -11.63 5.49
C ASN A 99 -14.08 -11.67 6.22
N ASN A 100 -15.17 -11.30 5.54
CA ASN A 100 -16.53 -11.13 6.10
C ASN A 100 -16.67 -10.01 7.15
N ASP A 101 -15.64 -9.19 7.35
CA ASP A 101 -15.66 -8.05 8.26
C ASP A 101 -15.82 -6.72 7.52
N GLY A 102 -16.44 -5.74 8.19
CA GLY A 102 -16.61 -4.37 7.71
C GLY A 102 -17.79 -4.21 6.76
N GLY A 103 -17.68 -3.26 5.84
CA GLY A 103 -18.71 -2.95 4.84
C GLY A 103 -19.78 -1.96 5.32
N ASP A 104 -20.70 -1.62 4.42
CA ASP A 104 -21.74 -0.59 4.64
C ASP A 104 -22.56 -0.79 5.91
N GLU A 105 -22.94 -2.05 6.19
CA GLU A 105 -23.70 -2.40 7.40
C GLU A 105 -22.91 -2.13 8.69
N PHE A 106 -21.60 -2.48 8.69
CA PHE A 106 -20.73 -2.20 9.83
C PHE A 106 -20.49 -0.69 10.02
N GLU A 107 -20.42 0.07 8.93
CA GLU A 107 -20.24 1.53 8.98
C GLU A 107 -21.50 2.25 9.50
N ARG A 108 -22.70 1.74 9.19
CA ARG A 108 -23.97 2.45 9.46
C ARG A 108 -24.76 1.95 10.65
N THR A 109 -24.58 0.68 11.03
CA THR A 109 -25.40 0.03 12.05
C THR A 109 -24.56 -0.27 13.28
N GLU A 110 -25.05 0.17 14.44
CA GLU A 110 -24.46 -0.14 15.73
C GLU A 110 -25.08 -1.43 16.30
N ASP A 111 -24.24 -2.40 16.63
CA ASP A 111 -24.59 -3.63 17.34
C ASP A 111 -24.17 -3.53 18.81
N GLN A 112 -25.11 -3.13 19.67
CA GLN A 112 -24.90 -2.97 21.11
C GLN A 112 -24.59 -4.28 21.85
N SER A 113 -24.77 -5.44 21.20
CA SER A 113 -24.36 -6.72 21.80
C SER A 113 -22.84 -6.91 21.82
N LYS A 114 -22.12 -6.14 21.00
CA LYS A 114 -20.67 -6.22 20.86
C LYS A 114 -19.99 -5.17 21.74
N GLN A 115 -19.02 -5.61 22.53
CA GLN A 115 -18.34 -4.77 23.54
C GLN A 115 -16.92 -4.35 23.13
N GLY A 116 -16.51 -4.66 21.90
CA GLY A 116 -15.13 -4.48 21.45
C GLY A 116 -14.24 -5.66 21.86
N GLY A 117 -13.21 -5.91 21.06
CA GLY A 117 -12.31 -7.06 21.22
C GLY A 117 -11.22 -7.08 20.15
N SER A 118 -10.62 -8.25 19.90
CA SER A 118 -9.55 -8.41 18.92
C SER A 118 -10.09 -8.50 17.49
N GLY A 119 -10.50 -7.37 16.92
CA GLY A 119 -10.82 -7.22 15.51
C GLY A 119 -12.19 -6.64 15.21
N PRO A 120 -12.48 -6.31 13.93
CA PRO A 120 -13.69 -5.59 13.55
C PRO A 120 -14.98 -6.37 13.83
N SER A 121 -14.96 -7.70 13.75
CA SER A 121 -16.14 -8.54 14.04
C SER A 121 -16.67 -8.38 15.46
N SER A 122 -15.80 -8.03 16.41
CA SER A 122 -16.13 -7.83 17.83
C SER A 122 -16.47 -6.38 18.18
N MET A 123 -16.37 -5.45 17.22
CA MET A 123 -16.68 -4.04 17.41
C MET A 123 -18.18 -3.79 17.16
N PRO A 124 -18.78 -2.84 17.89
CA PRO A 124 -20.20 -2.48 17.70
C PRO A 124 -20.50 -1.91 16.32
N GLY A 125 -19.55 -1.28 15.64
CA GLY A 125 -19.81 -0.63 14.35
C GLY A 125 -20.58 0.68 14.52
N GLY A 126 -21.18 1.20 13.44
CA GLY A 126 -21.98 2.42 13.45
C GLY A 126 -21.20 3.74 13.53
N GLU A 127 -19.86 3.67 13.55
CA GLU A 127 -18.98 4.86 13.63
C GLU A 127 -18.71 5.52 12.26
N GLY A 128 -19.30 5.00 11.19
CA GLY A 128 -19.06 5.43 9.82
C GLY A 128 -17.78 4.84 9.23
N ARG A 129 -17.35 5.42 8.10
CA ARG A 129 -16.17 4.99 7.36
C ARG A 129 -14.88 5.32 8.11
N MET A 130 -13.94 4.38 8.10
CA MET A 130 -12.66 4.56 8.79
C MET A 130 -11.85 5.75 8.23
N CYS A 131 -11.26 6.54 9.12
CA CYS A 131 -10.28 7.56 8.78
C CYS A 131 -8.86 7.02 8.98
N LEU A 132 -8.01 7.17 7.96
CA LEU A 132 -6.62 6.71 8.00
C LEU A 132 -5.66 7.91 8.04
N PRO A 133 -4.57 7.82 8.81
CA PRO A 133 -3.51 8.82 8.72
C PRO A 133 -2.81 8.74 7.36
N PRO A 134 -2.07 9.79 6.95
CA PRO A 134 -1.19 9.72 5.78
C PRO A 134 -0.25 8.52 5.90
N MET A 135 -0.25 7.66 4.89
CA MET A 135 0.51 6.42 4.89
C MET A 135 0.93 5.99 3.49
N LEU A 136 2.06 5.30 3.42
CA LEU A 136 2.48 4.64 2.20
C LEU A 136 1.81 3.26 2.13
N LEU A 137 1.03 3.06 1.07
CA LEU A 137 0.43 1.78 0.72
C LEU A 137 1.16 1.21 -0.49
N HIS A 138 1.59 -0.05 -0.42
CA HIS A 138 1.99 -0.74 -1.64
C HIS A 138 0.77 -0.85 -2.56
N PRO A 139 0.91 -0.65 -3.90
CA PRO A 139 -0.16 -0.78 -4.86
C PRO A 139 -1.05 -2.00 -4.59
N VAL A 140 -2.36 -1.74 -4.52
CA VAL A 140 -3.38 -2.76 -4.31
C VAL A 140 -3.65 -3.41 -5.66
N LYS A 141 -3.36 -4.70 -5.74
CA LYS A 141 -3.60 -5.53 -6.92
C LYS A 141 -5.07 -5.92 -7.00
N ASP A 142 -5.51 -6.27 -8.19
CA ASP A 142 -6.83 -6.88 -8.45
C ASP A 142 -7.99 -6.04 -7.89
N VAL A 143 -7.91 -4.72 -8.09
CA VAL A 143 -9.03 -3.81 -7.82
C VAL A 143 -9.84 -3.68 -9.10
N GLU A 144 -10.99 -4.33 -9.16
CA GLU A 144 -12.03 -4.01 -10.13
C GLU A 144 -12.66 -2.68 -9.70
N LEU A 145 -12.14 -1.58 -10.23
CA LEU A 145 -12.83 -0.31 -10.15
C LEU A 145 -14.08 -0.42 -11.04
N PRO A 146 -15.27 -0.01 -10.58
CA PRO A 146 -16.38 0.22 -11.48
C PRO A 146 -15.94 1.32 -12.44
N VAL A 147 -15.46 0.92 -13.61
CA VAL A 147 -15.20 1.86 -14.70
C VAL A 147 -16.58 2.38 -15.08
N GLU A 148 -16.82 3.68 -14.96
CA GLU A 148 -17.97 4.29 -15.64
C GLU A 148 -17.85 3.85 -17.09
N VAL A 149 -18.80 3.03 -17.54
CA VAL A 149 -18.83 2.52 -18.91
C VAL A 149 -18.64 3.73 -19.80
N ALA A 150 -17.55 3.75 -20.57
CA ALA A 150 -17.36 4.79 -21.57
C ALA A 150 -18.66 4.83 -22.38
N PRO A 151 -19.29 6.01 -22.58
CA PRO A 151 -20.49 6.09 -23.38
C PRO A 151 -20.24 5.32 -24.67
N ALA A 152 -21.22 4.50 -25.06
CA ALA A 152 -21.12 3.71 -26.28
C ALA A 152 -20.58 4.60 -27.40
N GLU A 153 -19.59 4.10 -28.15
CA GLU A 153 -19.05 4.83 -29.29
C GLU A 153 -20.15 5.00 -30.33
N ASP A 154 -20.95 6.05 -30.15
CA ASP A 154 -21.89 6.54 -31.14
C ASP A 154 -21.04 7.26 -32.20
N GLY A 155 -20.46 6.46 -33.09
CA GLY A 155 -19.88 6.91 -34.36
C GLY A 155 -18.41 7.31 -34.29
N GLU A 156 -17.65 6.75 -35.23
CA GLU A 156 -16.26 7.08 -35.58
C GLU A 156 -16.01 8.60 -35.58
N GLY A 157 -15.38 9.11 -34.53
CA GLY A 157 -14.85 10.46 -34.44
C GLY A 157 -13.34 10.42 -34.37
N ALA A 158 -12.67 10.80 -35.45
CA ALA A 158 -11.21 10.79 -35.60
C ALA A 158 -10.48 11.35 -34.37
N VAL A 159 -9.57 10.55 -33.81
CA VAL A 159 -8.61 11.03 -32.80
C VAL A 159 -7.68 12.03 -33.49
N PRO A 160 -7.58 13.30 -33.06
CA PRO A 160 -6.63 14.21 -33.66
C PRO A 160 -5.21 13.74 -33.34
N GLU A 161 -4.42 13.55 -34.39
CA GLU A 161 -3.00 13.25 -34.29
C GLU A 161 -2.31 14.38 -33.51
N SER A 162 -1.63 14.03 -32.41
CA SER A 162 -0.97 15.00 -31.56
C SER A 162 0.23 15.60 -32.30
N ASP A 163 0.15 16.87 -32.68
CA ASP A 163 1.27 17.62 -33.25
C ASP A 163 2.34 17.85 -32.15
N PRO A 164 3.55 17.26 -32.27
CA PRO A 164 4.61 17.42 -31.29
C PRO A 164 5.30 18.80 -31.36
N THR A 165 4.83 19.73 -32.19
CA THR A 165 5.36 21.10 -32.35
C THR A 165 4.41 22.23 -31.95
N ALA A 166 3.22 21.92 -31.42
CA ALA A 166 2.28 22.90 -30.86
C ALA A 166 2.61 23.34 -29.42
#